data_AF-A0A9J6H4R3-F1
#
_entry.id   AF-A0A9J6H4R3-F1
#
_cell.length_a   1.000
_cell.length_b   1.000
_cell.length_c   1.000
_cell.angle_alpha   90.00
_cell.angle_beta   90.00
_cell.angle_gamma   90.00
#
_symmetry.space_group_name_H-M   'P 1'
#
loop_
_entity.id
_entity.type
_entity.pdbx_description
1 polymer ?
#
loop_
_entity_poly.entity_id
_entity_poly.type
_entity_poly.pdbx_seq_one_letter_code
_entity_poly.pdbx_strand_id
1 'polypeptide(L)'
;MDHHCPWFNNCVSFTNYKSFLLTITYSTLLAIFTLLTTIPGALKAWFSCGLCFETLQVNGLVVCSAITSVSLGVLVPIHIDFVLRNVTTLENMGSTVLREADDSFNLGRKRNFVQVSL
;
A
#
# COMPACT_ATOMS: atom_id res chain seq x y z
N MET A 1 11.24 12.24 9.17
CA MET A 1 11.30 10.78 8.91
C MET A 1 9.87 10.28 8.98
N ASP A 2 9.44 9.34 8.14
CA ASP A 2 8.07 8.83 8.20
C ASP A 2 7.96 7.58 9.10
N HIS A 3 8.65 6.50 8.73
CA HIS A 3 8.75 5.29 9.56
C HIS A 3 9.92 4.42 9.12
N HIS A 4 10.33 3.45 9.95
CA HIS A 4 11.22 2.37 9.51
C HIS A 4 10.37 1.24 8.93
N CYS A 5 10.57 0.90 7.65
CA CYS A 5 9.79 -0.15 6.99
C CYS A 5 10.62 -1.44 6.90
N PRO A 6 10.26 -2.49 7.66
CA PRO A 6 11.02 -3.74 7.65
C PRO A 6 10.96 -4.45 6.29
N TRP A 7 9.89 -4.24 5.52
CA TRP A 7 9.70 -4.82 4.17
C TRP A 7 10.70 -4.30 3.15
N PHE A 8 11.16 -3.06 3.32
CA PHE A 8 12.21 -2.47 2.49
C PHE A 8 13.60 -2.56 3.15
N ASN A 9 13.68 -3.09 4.38
CA ASN A 9 14.85 -3.04 5.23
C ASN A 9 15.51 -1.63 5.24
N ASN A 10 14.67 -0.58 5.27
CA ASN A 10 15.11 0.79 5.12
C ASN A 10 14.12 1.76 5.78
N CYS A 11 14.61 2.94 6.15
CA CYS A 11 13.77 4.03 6.61
C CYS A 11 13.06 4.70 5.43
N VAL A 12 11.76 4.92 5.59
CA VAL A 12 10.96 5.78 4.71
C VAL A 12 11.07 7.21 5.22
N SER A 13 11.52 8.10 4.35
CA SER A 13 11.85 9.49 4.65
C SER A 13 11.58 10.35 3.41
N PHE A 14 11.84 11.65 3.51
CA PHE A 14 11.58 12.60 2.42
C PHE A 14 12.20 12.17 1.08
N THR A 15 13.42 11.63 1.08
CA THR A 15 14.16 11.29 -0.15
C THR A 15 13.64 10.06 -0.88
N ASN A 16 12.86 9.19 -0.23
CA ASN A 16 12.34 7.96 -0.82
C ASN A 16 10.82 7.77 -0.62
N TYR A 17 10.11 8.76 -0.06
CA TYR A 17 8.66 8.69 0.16
C TYR A 17 7.89 8.47 -1.14
N LYS A 18 8.27 9.17 -2.21
CA LYS A 18 7.70 8.99 -3.55
C LYS A 18 7.86 7.54 -4.06
N SER A 19 9.06 6.98 -3.94
CA SER A 19 9.34 5.60 -4.33
C SER A 19 8.54 4.60 -3.51
N PHE A 20 8.37 4.84 -2.21
CA PHE A 20 7.52 4.04 -1.35
C PHE A 20 6.05 4.07 -1.81
N LEU A 21 5.47 5.27 -2.03
CA LEU A 21 4.09 5.44 -2.52
C LEU A 21 3.86 4.72 -3.85
N LEU A 22 4.78 4.88 -4.81
CA LEU A 22 4.70 4.19 -6.09
C LEU A 22 4.77 2.68 -5.91
N THR A 23 5.64 2.19 -5.03
CA THR A 23 5.80 0.76 -4.78
C THR A 23 4.53 0.15 -4.21
N ILE A 24 3.95 0.74 -3.17
CA ILE A 24 2.70 0.21 -2.58
C ILE A 24 1.54 0.29 -3.58
N THR A 25 1.48 1.34 -4.41
CA THR A 25 0.42 1.51 -5.42
C THR A 25 0.55 0.48 -6.53
N TYR A 26 1.72 0.36 -7.16
CA TYR A 26 1.93 -0.61 -8.24
C TYR A 26 1.83 -2.06 -7.74
N SER A 27 2.28 -2.34 -6.52
CA SER A 27 2.13 -3.68 -5.92
C SER A 27 0.66 -4.02 -5.68
N THR A 28 -0.15 -3.05 -5.26
CA THR A 28 -1.61 -3.22 -5.13
C THR A 28 -2.25 -3.50 -6.48
N LEU A 29 -1.93 -2.70 -7.50
CA LEU A 29 -2.47 -2.87 -8.85
C LEU A 29 -2.07 -4.22 -9.45
N LEU A 30 -0.81 -4.63 -9.28
CA LEU A 30 -0.32 -5.94 -9.73
C LEU A 30 -1.02 -7.08 -9.00
N ALA A 31 -1.23 -6.97 -7.69
CA ALA A 31 -1.94 -7.97 -6.90
C ALA A 31 -3.41 -8.09 -7.35
N ILE A 32 -4.11 -6.97 -7.57
CA ILE A 32 -5.48 -6.96 -8.09
C ILE A 32 -5.52 -7.59 -9.50
N PHE A 33 -4.63 -7.18 -10.40
CA PHE A 33 -4.55 -7.73 -11.75
C PHE A 33 -4.31 -9.24 -11.73
N THR A 34 -3.37 -9.70 -10.91
CA THR A 34 -3.06 -11.13 -10.74
C THR A 34 -4.28 -11.88 -10.20
N LEU A 35 -4.95 -11.33 -9.20
CA LEU A 35 -6.15 -11.92 -8.61
C LEU A 35 -7.27 -12.06 -9.66
N LEU A 36 -7.59 -10.99 -10.39
CA LEU A 36 -8.66 -10.97 -11.39
C LEU A 36 -8.40 -11.92 -12.57
N THR A 37 -7.13 -12.03 -12.99
CA THR A 37 -6.76 -12.91 -14.11
C THR A 37 -6.67 -14.39 -13.71
N THR A 38 -6.37 -14.69 -12.44
CA THR A 38 -6.19 -16.07 -11.96
C THR A 38 -7.46 -16.71 -11.40
N ILE A 39 -8.40 -15.94 -10.84
CA ILE A 39 -9.66 -16.44 -10.26
C ILE A 39 -10.45 -17.36 -11.22
N PRO A 40 -10.68 -17.02 -12.51
CA PRO A 40 -11.47 -17.88 -13.39
C PRO A 40 -10.85 -19.27 -13.57
N GLY A 41 -9.52 -19.33 -13.71
CA GLY A 41 -8.77 -20.57 -13.81
C GLY A 41 -8.78 -21.36 -12.50
N ALA A 42 -8.61 -20.68 -11.37
CA ALA A 42 -8.66 -21.27 -10.04
C ALA A 42 -10.04 -21.89 -9.73
N LEU A 43 -11.13 -21.19 -10.07
CA LEU A 43 -12.49 -21.71 -9.91
C LEU A 43 -12.74 -22.94 -10.78
N LYS A 44 -12.30 -22.91 -12.05
CA LYS A 44 -12.42 -24.09 -12.93
C LYS A 44 -11.64 -25.29 -12.36
N ALA A 45 -10.42 -25.08 -11.90
CA ALA A 45 -9.61 -26.10 -11.25
C ALA A 45 -10.29 -26.67 -10.00
N TRP A 46 -10.83 -25.79 -9.15
CA TRP A 46 -11.55 -26.16 -7.94
C TRP A 46 -12.76 -27.05 -8.23
N PHE A 47 -13.60 -26.68 -9.21
CA PHE A 47 -14.76 -27.50 -9.57
C PHE A 47 -14.39 -28.80 -10.31
N SER A 48 -13.22 -28.87 -10.94
CA SER A 48 -12.80 -30.06 -11.70
C SER A 48 -12.22 -31.16 -10.80
N CYS A 49 -11.39 -30.80 -9.82
CA CYS A 49 -10.74 -31.80 -8.96
C CYS A 49 -10.57 -31.34 -7.49
N GLY A 50 -10.99 -30.13 -7.13
CA GLY A 50 -10.83 -29.57 -5.79
C GLY A 50 -9.39 -29.14 -5.52
N LEU A 51 -8.85 -29.55 -4.37
CA LEU A 51 -7.48 -29.22 -3.94
C LEU A 51 -6.50 -30.32 -4.37
N CYS A 52 -6.10 -30.28 -5.64
CA CYS A 52 -5.09 -31.19 -6.19
C CYS A 52 -3.69 -30.56 -6.11
N PHE A 53 -2.64 -31.38 -6.01
CA PHE A 53 -1.25 -30.90 -6.02
C PHE A 53 -0.95 -30.01 -7.24
N GLU A 54 -1.50 -30.36 -8.40
CA GLU A 54 -1.37 -29.59 -9.65
C GLU A 54 -1.98 -28.18 -9.57
N THR A 55 -2.94 -27.96 -8.67
CA THR A 55 -3.64 -26.67 -8.50
C THR A 55 -3.08 -25.84 -7.35
N LEU A 56 -2.17 -26.41 -6.54
CA LEU A 56 -1.62 -25.77 -5.34
C LEU A 56 -0.95 -24.43 -5.65
N GLN A 57 -0.22 -24.35 -6.76
CA GLN A 57 0.47 -23.13 -7.18
C GLN A 57 -0.52 -22.01 -7.54
N VAL A 58 -1.56 -22.33 -8.31
CA VAL A 58 -2.58 -21.36 -8.73
C VAL A 58 -3.42 -20.90 -7.54
N ASN A 59 -3.83 -21.82 -6.66
CA ASN A 59 -4.56 -21.49 -5.44
C ASN A 59 -3.72 -20.64 -4.48
N GLY A 60 -2.43 -20.98 -4.31
CA GLY A 60 -1.49 -20.18 -3.53
C GLY A 60 -1.35 -18.77 -4.08
N LEU A 61 -1.25 -18.61 -5.41
CA LEU A 61 -1.17 -17.31 -6.05
C LEU A 61 -2.44 -16.46 -5.83
N VAL A 62 -3.63 -17.07 -5.90
CA VAL A 62 -4.90 -16.39 -5.59
C VAL A 62 -4.92 -15.91 -4.14
N VAL A 63 -4.53 -16.76 -3.18
CA VAL A 63 -4.51 -16.39 -1.76
C VAL A 63 -3.50 -15.28 -1.48
N CYS A 64 -2.26 -15.40 -1.99
CA CYS A 64 -1.22 -14.40 -1.80
C CYS A 64 -1.60 -13.05 -2.44
N SER A 65 -2.15 -13.07 -3.66
CA SER A 65 -2.59 -11.85 -4.35
C SER A 65 -3.80 -11.20 -3.64
N ALA A 66 -4.75 -11.99 -3.14
CA ALA A 66 -5.87 -11.48 -2.34
C ALA A 66 -5.39 -10.78 -1.07
N ILE A 67 -4.55 -11.44 -0.24
CA ILE A 67 -4.02 -10.86 1.00
C ILE A 67 -3.22 -9.58 0.71
N THR A 68 -2.37 -9.61 -0.32
CA THR A 68 -1.55 -8.46 -0.70
C THR A 68 -2.41 -7.29 -1.18
N SER A 69 -3.42 -7.56 -2.01
CA SER A 69 -4.33 -6.55 -2.54
C SER A 69 -5.11 -5.83 -1.43
N VAL A 70 -5.61 -6.58 -0.43
CA VAL A 70 -6.33 -5.98 0.71
C VAL A 70 -5.37 -5.20 1.61
N SER A 71 -4.24 -5.80 1.98
CA SER A 71 -3.30 -5.21 2.93
C SER A 71 -2.70 -3.90 2.39
N LEU A 72 -2.18 -3.91 1.17
CA LEU A 72 -1.62 -2.72 0.54
C LEU A 72 -2.70 -1.76 0.04
N GLY A 73 -3.86 -2.27 -0.39
CA GLY A 73 -4.99 -1.48 -0.84
C GLY A 73 -5.59 -0.60 0.26
N VAL A 74 -5.48 -0.98 1.52
CA VAL A 74 -5.81 -0.11 2.67
C VAL A 74 -4.71 0.90 2.97
N LEU A 75 -3.44 0.51 2.78
CA LEU A 75 -2.29 1.36 3.06
C LEU A 75 -2.19 2.55 2.09
N VAL A 76 -2.50 2.34 0.80
CA VAL A 76 -2.48 3.38 -0.24
C VAL A 76 -3.35 4.59 0.12
N PRO A 77 -4.68 4.48 0.38
CA PRO A 77 -5.52 5.63 0.69
C PRO A 77 -5.12 6.32 2.00
N ILE A 78 -4.61 5.60 2.99
CA ILE A 78 -4.08 6.19 4.24
C ILE A 78 -2.91 7.13 3.91
N HIS A 79 -1.93 6.65 3.14
CA HIS A 79 -0.78 7.47 2.79
C HIS A 79 -1.11 8.59 1.79
N ILE A 80 -2.11 8.41 0.92
CA ILE A 80 -2.62 9.51 0.08
C ILE A 80 -3.18 10.62 0.98
N ASP A 81 -3.97 10.28 2.00
CA ASP A 81 -4.51 11.26 2.94
C ASP A 81 -3.39 11.99 3.72
N PHE A 82 -2.34 11.27 4.14
CA PHE A 82 -1.14 11.87 4.74
C PHE A 82 -0.43 12.86 3.80
N VAL A 83 -0.25 12.51 2.52
CA VAL A 83 0.30 13.43 1.51
C VAL A 83 -0.59 14.66 1.34
N LEU A 84 -1.91 14.48 1.32
CA LEU A 84 -2.85 15.59 1.12
C LEU A 84 -2.89 16.55 2.31
N ARG A 85 -2.63 16.06 3.53
CA ARG A 85 -2.56 16.86 4.76
C ARG A 85 -1.14 17.35 5.08
N ASN A 86 -0.13 16.84 4.37
CA ASN A 86 1.29 17.07 4.64
C ASN A 86 1.71 16.67 6.06
N VAL A 87 1.33 15.46 6.45
CA VAL A 87 1.60 14.92 7.79
C VAL A 87 2.25 13.55 7.60
N THR A 88 3.34 13.30 8.30
CA THR A 88 4.01 11.99 8.35
C THR A 88 3.31 11.03 9.29
N THR A 89 3.60 9.74 9.17
CA THR A 89 3.09 8.71 10.08
C THR A 89 3.40 9.02 11.55
N LEU A 90 4.62 9.49 11.85
CA LEU A 90 5.04 9.87 13.21
C LEU A 90 4.27 11.07 13.75
N GLU A 91 4.07 12.10 12.93
CA GLU A 91 3.29 13.28 13.31
C GLU A 91 1.82 12.93 13.58
N ASN A 92 1.22 12.08 12.75
CA ASN A 92 -0.14 11.61 12.96
C ASN A 92 -0.31 10.70 14.20
N MET A 93 0.76 10.02 14.63
CA MET A 93 0.81 9.22 15.87
C MET A 93 1.26 10.01 17.10
N GLY A 94 1.73 11.25 16.93
CA GLY A 94 2.24 12.10 17.99
C GLY A 94 1.17 12.51 19.02
N SER A 95 1.61 13.05 20.15
CA SER A 95 0.70 13.56 21.18
C SER A 95 -0.17 14.70 20.64
N THR A 96 -1.35 14.90 21.24
CA THR A 96 -2.30 15.95 20.84
C THR A 96 -1.69 17.35 20.80
N VAL A 97 -0.72 17.64 21.68
CA VAL A 97 0.03 18.92 21.70
C VAL A 97 0.89 19.10 20.45
N LEU A 98 1.48 18.02 19.92
CA LEU A 98 2.20 18.06 18.65
C LEU A 98 1.22 18.22 17.49
N ARG A 99 0.08 17.54 17.54
CA ARG A 99 -0.96 17.56 16.50
C ARG A 99 -1.65 18.93 16.31
N GLU A 100 -1.85 19.70 17.37
CA GLU A 100 -2.45 21.04 17.29
C GLU A 100 -1.48 22.12 16.77
N ALA A 101 -0.17 21.90 16.88
CA ALA A 101 0.85 22.77 16.28
C ALA A 101 1.13 22.44 14.80
N ASP A 102 0.55 21.36 14.27
CA ASP A 102 1.04 20.63 13.08
C ASP A 102 0.42 21.05 11.74
N ASP A 103 -0.67 21.81 11.74
CA ASP A 103 -1.21 22.40 10.49
C ASP A 103 -0.24 23.43 9.87
N SER A 104 0.88 23.73 10.56
CA SER A 104 2.00 24.55 10.09
C SER A 104 2.54 24.11 8.72
N PHE A 105 2.53 22.81 8.41
CA PHE A 105 3.06 22.28 7.16
C PHE A 105 2.01 22.13 6.06
N ASN A 106 0.73 22.28 6.37
CA ASN A 106 -0.35 22.10 5.42
C ASN A 106 -0.49 23.35 4.50
N LEU A 107 0.03 23.25 3.27
CA LEU A 107 -0.01 24.30 2.25
C LEU A 107 -1.22 24.19 1.31
N GLY A 108 -2.15 23.27 1.61
CA GLY A 108 -3.26 22.89 0.75
C GLY A 108 -2.93 21.73 -0.19
N ARG A 109 -3.93 20.87 -0.42
CA ARG A 109 -3.82 19.57 -1.11
C ARG A 109 -2.90 19.51 -2.32
N LYS A 110 -3.05 20.46 -3.26
CA LYS A 110 -2.22 20.51 -4.48
C LYS A 110 -0.76 20.78 -4.18
N ARG A 111 -0.46 21.74 -3.29
CA ARG A 111 0.92 22.13 -2.95
C ARG A 111 1.60 21.04 -2.13
N ASN A 112 0.86 20.41 -1.22
CA ASN A 112 1.34 19.28 -0.44
C ASN A 112 1.71 18.09 -1.35
N PHE A 113 0.84 17.75 -2.31
CA PHE A 113 1.14 16.70 -3.29
C PHE A 113 2.37 17.02 -4.14
N VAL A 114 2.54 18.28 -4.55
CA VAL A 114 3.71 18.74 -5.33
C VAL A 114 5.02 18.56 -4.55
N GLN A 115 5.02 18.72 -3.22
CA GLN A 115 6.23 18.52 -2.40
C GLN A 115 6.74 17.08 -2.38
N VAL A 116 5.87 16.10 -2.68
CA VAL A 116 6.22 14.67 -2.72
C VAL A 116 6.41 14.18 -4.15
N SER A 117 5.78 14.82 -5.13
CA SER A 117 5.78 14.38 -6.52
C SER A 117 6.90 14.98 -7.38
N LEU A 118 7.48 16.12 -6.97
CA LEU A 118 8.74 16.64 -7.51
C LEU A 118 9.92 15.85 -6.94
#